data_AF-A0A223PLH3-F1
#
_entry.id   AF-A0A223PLH3-F1
#
_cell.length_a   1.000
_cell.length_b   1.000
_cell.length_c   1.000
_cell.angle_alpha   90.00
_cell.angle_beta   90.00
_cell.angle_gamma   90.00
#
_symmetry.space_group_name_H-M   'P 1'
#
loop_
_entity.id
_entity.type
_entity.pdbx_description
1 polymer ?
#
loop_
_entity_poly.entity_id
_entity_poly.type
_entity_poly.pdbx_seq_one_letter_code
_entity_poly.pdbx_strand_id
1 'polypeptide(L)' 'LLSLEYIVISLFILIIVFLIEFDYDYFFPVIFLVFSVCEGALGLSILVSMIRSHGNDFFNSFGLSLC' A
#
# COMPACT_ATOMS: atom_id res chain seq x y z
N LEU A 1 0.34 -5.67 -4.86
CA LEU A 1 0.99 -5.17 -3.63
C LEU A 1 2.34 -4.53 -3.95
N LEU A 2 3.28 -5.25 -4.57
CA LEU A 2 4.56 -4.70 -5.01
C LEU A 2 4.46 -3.45 -5.91
N SER A 3 3.50 -3.41 -6.84
CA SER A 3 3.25 -2.22 -7.66
C SER A 3 2.81 -1.00 -6.85
N LEU A 4 2.07 -1.20 -5.77
CA LEU A 4 1.61 -0.14 -4.88
C LEU A 4 2.75 0.38 -4.00
N GLU A 5 3.58 -0.52 -3.47
CA GLU A 5 4.80 -0.13 -2.73
C GLU A 5 5.74 0.71 -3.59
N TYR A 6 5.89 0.37 -4.88
CA TYR A 6 6.69 1.17 -5.81
C TYR A 6 6.14 2.59 -6.00
N ILE A 7 4.81 2.75 -6.08
CA ILE A 7 4.15 4.06 -6.20
C ILE A 7 4.33 4.89 -4.90
N VAL A 8 4.26 4.24 -3.75
CA VAL A 8 4.48 4.91 -2.45
C VAL A 8 5.91 5.46 -2.35
N ILE A 9 6.90 4.69 -2.81
CA ILE A 9 8.31 5.12 -2.80
C ILE A 9 8.53 6.28 -3.78
N SER A 10 7.94 6.25 -4.98
CA SER A 10 8.09 7.35 -5.93
C SER A 10 7.44 8.65 -5.44
N LEU A 11 6.28 8.55 -4.77
CA LEU A 11 5.63 9.69 -4.11
C LEU A 11 6.45 10.22 -2.92
N PHE A 12 7.05 9.33 -2.13
CA PHE A 12 7.91 9.73 -1.03
C PHE A 12 9.12 10.55 -1.52
N ILE A 13 9.77 10.12 -2.59
CA ILE A 13 10.88 10.88 -3.20
C ILE A 13 10.41 12.27 -3.66
N LEU A 14 9.25 12.35 -4.31
CA LEU A 14 8.68 13.62 -4.77
C LEU A 14 8.38 14.58 -3.61
N ILE A 15 7.81 14.06 -2.52
CA ILE A 15 7.53 14.83 -1.30
C ILE A 15 8.83 15.33 -0.66
N ILE A 16 9.86 14.50 -0.56
CA ILE A 16 11.14 14.91 0.02
C ILE A 16 11.81 16.01 -0.81
N VAL A 17 11.81 15.89 -2.14
CA VAL A 17 12.35 16.95 -3.02
C VAL A 17 11.59 18.26 -2.82
N PHE A 18 10.26 18.19 -2.71
CA PHE A 18 9.46 19.37 -2.41
C PHE A 18 9.80 19.97 -1.05
N LEU A 19 9.89 19.18 0.03
CA LEU A 19 10.22 19.72 1.36
C LEU A 19 11.61 20.37 1.43
N ILE A 20 12.59 19.84 0.70
CA ILE A 20 13.94 20.41 0.63
C ILE A 20 13.91 21.79 -0.02
N GLU A 21 13.17 21.99 -1.11
CA GLU A 21 13.08 23.28 -1.81
C GLU A 21 12.44 24.39 -0.95
N PHE A 22 11.59 24.02 0.01
CA PHE A 22 10.90 24.97 0.89
C PHE A 22 11.44 24.99 2.33
N ASP A 23 12.54 24.30 2.62
CA ASP A 23 13.15 24.18 3.96
C ASP A 23 12.14 23.78 5.06
N TYR A 24 11.21 22.85 4.75
CA TYR A 24 10.21 22.37 5.71
C TYR A 24 10.71 21.19 6.57
N ASP A 25 10.10 21.04 7.75
CA ASP A 25 10.37 19.93 8.67
C ASP A 25 9.96 18.55 8.11
N TYR A 26 10.81 17.55 8.32
CA TYR A 26 10.62 16.17 7.85
C TYR A 26 9.57 15.34 8.61
N PHE A 27 8.75 15.96 9.46
CA PHE A 27 7.74 15.23 10.25
C PHE A 27 6.60 14.68 9.37
N PHE A 28 6.17 15.43 8.36
CA PHE A 28 5.11 15.03 7.45
C PHE A 28 5.43 13.75 6.62
N PRO A 29 6.58 13.64 5.93
CA PRO A 29 6.90 12.45 5.15
C PRO A 29 7.06 11.18 5.99
N VAL A 30 7.43 11.30 7.27
CA VAL A 30 7.50 10.15 8.20
C VAL A 30 6.10 9.61 8.51
N ILE A 31 5.13 10.50 8.79
CA ILE A 31 3.73 10.08 9.01
C ILE A 31 3.17 9.40 7.75
N PHE A 32 3.47 9.94 6.57
CA PHE A 32 3.05 9.34 5.29
C PHE A 32 3.56 7.90 5.13
N LEU A 33 4.82 7.62 5.48
CA LEU A 33 5.38 6.27 5.43
C LEU A 33 4.72 5.30 6.41
N VAL A 34 4.34 5.76 7.61
CA VAL A 34 3.66 4.88 8.58
C VAL A 34 2.30 4.44 8.04
N PHE A 35 1.52 5.37 7.49
CA PHE A 35 0.21 5.03 6.90
C PHE A 35 0.34 4.09 5.69
N SER A 36 1.36 4.27 4.85
CA SER A 36 1.53 3.41 3.68
C SER A 36 1.90 1.96 4.03
N VAL A 37 2.70 1.76 5.07
CA VAL A 37 3.02 0.42 5.59
C VAL A 37 1.77 -0.25 6.20
N CYS A 38 0.91 0.52 6.87
CA CYS A 38 -0.36 -0.01 7.41
C CYS A 38 -1.29 -0.52 6.30
N GLU A 39 -1.43 0.21 5.19
CA GLU A 39 -2.18 -0.25 4.00
C GLU A 39 -1.57 -1.52 3.40
N GLY A 40 -0.24 -1.62 3.38
CA GLY A 40 0.47 -2.85 2.99
C GLY A 40 0.11 -4.04 3.87
N ALA A 41 0.14 -3.86 5.21
CA ALA A 41 -0.22 -4.91 6.17
C ALA A 41 -1.69 -5.35 6.04
N LEU A 42 -2.61 -4.40 5.85
CA LEU A 42 -4.02 -4.68 5.57
C LEU A 42 -4.18 -5.48 4.28
N GLY A 43 -3.50 -5.08 3.20
CA GLY A 43 -3.51 -5.78 1.92
C GLY A 43 -3.02 -7.24 2.02
N LEU A 44 -1.95 -7.50 2.77
CA LEU A 44 -1.49 -8.87 3.04
C LEU A 44 -2.52 -9.68 3.85
N SER A 45 -3.13 -9.07 4.87
CA SER A 45 -4.11 -9.77 5.71
C SER A 45 -5.32 -10.26 4.90
N ILE A 46 -5.76 -9.46 3.92
CA ILE A 46 -6.85 -9.80 3.00
C ILE A 46 -6.39 -10.89 2.02
N LEU A 47 -5.16 -10.84 1.54
CA LEU A 47 -4.62 -11.90 0.68
C LEU A 47 -4.59 -13.25 1.40
N VAL A 48 -4.15 -13.28 2.66
CA VAL A 48 -4.15 -14.49 3.49
C VAL A 48 -5.57 -15.02 3.74
N SER A 49 -6.56 -14.14 3.93
CA SER A 49 -7.95 -14.57 4.11
C SER A 49 -8.54 -15.17 2.84
N MET A 50 -8.23 -14.61 1.67
CA MET A 50 -8.63 -15.16 0.36
C MET A 50 -8.02 -16.53 0.08
N ILE A 51 -6.74 -16.73 0.40
CA ILE A 51 -6.08 -18.04 0.25
C ILE A 51 -6.79 -19.09 1.11
N ARG A 52 -7.16 -18.75 2.36
CA ARG A 52 -7.86 -19.71 3.24
C ARG A 52 -9.31 -19.97 2.84
N SER A 53 -10.01 -19.01 2.23
CA SER A 53 -11.43 -19.17 1.87
C SER A 53 -11.65 -19.76 0.48
N HIS A 54 -10.82 -19.41 -0.49
CA HIS A 54 -10.99 -19.79 -1.91
C HIS A 54 -9.83 -20.62 -2.47
N GLY A 55 -8.83 -20.92 -1.64
CA GLY A 55 -7.74 -21.85 -1.98
C GLY A 55 -6.82 -21.38 -3.10
N ASN A 56 -6.97 -20.14 -3.56
CA ASN A 56 -6.33 -19.65 -4.75
C ASN A 56 -6.08 -18.14 -4.71
N ASP A 57 -4.92 -17.70 -5.20
CA ASP A 57 -4.51 -16.29 -5.26
C ASP A 57 -5.18 -15.49 -6.39
N PHE A 58 -5.93 -16.17 -7.27
CA PHE A 58 -6.60 -15.51 -8.39
C PHE A 58 -7.86 -14.79 -7.91
N PHE A 59 -7.89 -13.48 -8.18
CA PHE A 59 -9.08 -12.61 -8.05
C PHE A 59 -10.32 -13.14 -8.80
N ASN A 60 -10.14 -14.04 -9.77
CA ASN A 60 -11.24 -14.64 -10.51
C ASN A 60 -12.15 -15.55 -9.65
N SER A 61 -11.72 -15.90 -8.43
CA SER A 61 -12.52 -16.67 -7.46
C SER A 61 -13.62 -15.83 -6.78
N PHE A 62 -13.58 -14.49 -6.88
CA PHE A 62 -14.67 -13.62 -6.42
C PHE A 62 -15.98 -13.77 -7.22
N GLY A 63 -15.97 -14.51 -8.33
CA GLY A 63 -17.20 -14.84 -9.08
C GLY A 63 -18.23 -15.65 -8.28
N LEU A 64 -17.86 -16.22 -7.12
CA LEU A 64 -18.79 -16.90 -6.21
C LEU A 64 -19.74 -15.94 -5.46
N SER A 65 -19.45 -14.64 -5.40
CA SER A 65 -20.34 -13.64 -4.77
C SER A 65 -21.32 -12.98 -5.74
N LEU A 66 -21.46 -13.51 -6.96
CA LEU A 66 -22.30 -12.95 -8.03
C LEU A 66 -23.68 -13.65 -8.15
N CYS A 67 -24.12 -14.34 -7.10
CA CYS A 67 -25.53 -14.65 -6.86
C CYS A 67 -26.14 -13.58 -5.95
#